data_AF-A0A2P9GYF3-F1
#
_entry.id   AF-A0A2P9GYF3-F1
#
_cell.length_a   1.000
_cell.length_b   1.000
_cell.length_c   1.000
_cell.angle_alpha   90.00
_cell.angle_beta   90.00
_cell.angle_gamma   90.00
#
_symmetry.space_group_name_H-M   'P 1'
#
loop_
_entity.id
_entity.type
_entity.pdbx_description
1 polymer ?
#
loop_
_entity_poly.entity_id
_entity_poly.type
_entity_poly.pdbx_seq_one_letter_code
_entity_poly.pdbx_strand_id
1 'polypeptide(L)'
;MAHYGFSHLDSINASIRMLYRKLGNSRIMSFNRDLNNPAFQISSSQNQSNQVESFARAIAEHYRMSIGRVVASFKDIPNKAAHVDLSASSDFVVEVNTQAVQHSDDLLAVLAHEVTHTYLHRTGLHFSETMENEILTDTAATYLGLGNLILNAYCEQKKRIDRNTTEFGTKWFGYLTPVEFGYILAKRAKKFNCNPVPHLKRDASYAFYAGLAVLQTEYRFPPFNGATRPARLRYLWNRRRAGNKSIADRPSDPLLSYYDQGYAFEMHDQLSVIFKCPSCSQRLRIPAFRRLISVRCPKCECTYECAT
;
A
#
# COMPACT_ATOMS: atom_id res chain seq x y z
N MET A 1 -13.90 -14.17 9.05
CA MET A 1 -12.61 -14.84 8.82
C MET A 1 -11.55 -13.92 9.39
N ALA A 2 -10.87 -14.31 10.46
CA ALA A 2 -9.74 -13.54 10.96
C ALA A 2 -8.70 -13.46 9.83
N HIS A 3 -8.42 -12.25 9.35
CA HIS A 3 -7.47 -12.02 8.28
C HIS A 3 -6.05 -12.19 8.83
N TYR A 4 -5.60 -13.44 8.94
CA TYR A 4 -4.24 -13.76 9.38
C TYR A 4 -3.24 -12.99 8.50
N GLY A 5 -2.44 -12.12 9.11
CA GLY A 5 -1.41 -11.32 8.43
C GLY A 5 -1.82 -9.93 7.94
N PHE A 6 -3.05 -9.46 8.15
CA PHE A 6 -3.53 -8.14 7.71
C PHE A 6 -3.86 -7.22 8.90
N SER A 7 -2.88 -6.96 9.76
CA SER A 7 -3.05 -6.19 10.99
C SER A 7 -3.19 -4.68 10.77
N HIS A 8 -2.66 -4.16 9.66
CA HIS A 8 -2.49 -2.72 9.40
C HIS A 8 -3.37 -2.19 8.27
N LEU A 9 -4.42 -2.91 7.86
CA LEU A 9 -5.26 -2.50 6.72
C LEU A 9 -5.85 -1.09 6.86
N ASP A 10 -6.23 -0.67 8.06
CA ASP A 10 -6.77 0.67 8.26
C ASP A 10 -5.70 1.75 8.11
N SER A 11 -4.50 1.54 8.66
CA SER A 11 -3.33 2.42 8.48
C SER A 11 -2.90 2.50 7.02
N ILE A 12 -2.82 1.36 6.31
CA ILE A 12 -2.55 1.32 4.86
C ILE A 12 -3.59 2.13 4.08
N ASN A 13 -4.88 1.93 4.38
CA ASN A 13 -5.96 2.65 3.72
C ASN A 13 -5.94 4.15 4.05
N ALA A 14 -5.55 4.53 5.27
CA ALA A 14 -5.36 5.92 5.65
C ALA A 14 -4.18 6.56 4.90
N SER A 15 -3.07 5.84 4.74
CA SER A 15 -1.89 6.22 3.96
C SER A 15 -2.24 6.45 2.50
N ILE A 16 -2.90 5.50 1.82
CA ILE A 16 -3.34 5.68 0.42
C ILE A 16 -4.24 6.91 0.29
N ARG A 17 -5.22 7.08 1.19
CA ARG A 17 -6.09 8.25 1.20
C ARG A 17 -5.29 9.55 1.35
N MET A 18 -4.27 9.56 2.20
CA MET A 18 -3.41 10.72 2.39
C MET A 18 -2.59 11.04 1.13
N LEU A 19 -2.05 10.02 0.44
CA LEU A 19 -1.36 10.20 -0.84
C LEU A 19 -2.25 10.90 -1.86
N TYR A 20 -3.48 10.41 -2.08
CA TYR A 20 -4.44 11.07 -2.99
C TYR A 20 -4.84 12.47 -2.53
N ARG A 21 -4.95 12.71 -1.23
CA ARG A 21 -5.31 14.02 -0.67
C ARG A 21 -4.23 15.06 -0.91
N LYS A 22 -2.95 14.70 -0.77
CA LYS A 22 -1.82 15.64 -0.82
C LYS A 22 -1.18 15.74 -2.21
N LEU A 23 -1.01 14.62 -2.91
CA LEU A 23 -0.39 14.58 -4.24
C LEU A 23 -1.41 14.83 -5.37
N GLY A 24 -2.67 14.45 -5.16
CA GLY A 24 -3.71 14.50 -6.18
C GLY A 24 -3.61 13.37 -7.21
N ASN A 25 -4.71 13.12 -7.94
CA ASN A 25 -4.78 12.03 -8.92
C ASN A 25 -3.75 12.18 -10.05
N SER A 26 -3.54 13.40 -10.58
CA SER A 26 -2.60 13.65 -11.68
C SER A 26 -1.16 13.24 -11.33
N ARG A 27 -0.68 13.59 -10.13
CA ARG A 27 0.65 13.21 -9.65
C ARG A 27 0.74 11.69 -9.43
N ILE A 28 -0.28 11.07 -8.84
CA ILE A 28 -0.34 9.60 -8.69
C ILE A 28 -0.29 8.91 -10.06
N MET A 29 -1.08 9.39 -11.02
CA MET A 29 -1.12 8.85 -12.38
C MET A 29 0.22 8.94 -13.10
N SER A 30 1.07 9.88 -12.69
CA SER A 30 2.40 10.06 -13.25
C SER A 30 3.39 8.95 -12.83
N PHE A 31 3.06 8.15 -11.82
CA PHE A 31 3.80 6.96 -11.38
C PHE A 31 3.21 5.67 -11.96
N ASN A 32 2.77 5.67 -13.23
CA ASN A 32 2.10 4.52 -13.84
C ASN A 32 3.03 3.35 -14.22
N ARG A 33 4.35 3.55 -14.19
CA ARG A 33 5.35 2.51 -14.43
C ARG A 33 5.93 2.05 -13.10
N ASP A 34 6.16 0.74 -12.99
CA ASP A 34 6.93 0.17 -11.88
C ASP A 34 8.43 0.25 -12.19
N LEU A 35 9.22 0.46 -11.15
CA LEU A 35 10.67 0.26 -11.21
C LEU A 35 10.95 -1.21 -10.91
N ASN A 36 11.52 -1.91 -11.90
CA ASN A 36 11.70 -3.37 -11.85
C ASN A 36 13.18 -3.76 -11.80
N ASN A 37 13.45 -4.90 -11.17
CA ASN A 37 14.78 -5.48 -11.02
C ASN A 37 15.62 -5.61 -12.31
N PRO A 38 15.08 -5.98 -13.49
CA PRO A 38 15.88 -6.02 -14.73
C PRO A 38 16.46 -4.67 -15.17
N ALA A 39 15.98 -3.52 -14.64
CA ALA A 39 16.64 -2.23 -14.85
C ALA A 39 17.98 -2.12 -14.10
N PHE A 40 18.26 -3.06 -13.20
CA PHE A 40 19.40 -3.10 -12.30
C PHE A 40 20.35 -4.26 -12.61
N GLN A 41 20.46 -4.70 -13.86
CA GLN A 41 21.39 -5.78 -14.25
C GLN A 41 22.82 -5.42 -13.80
N ILE A 42 23.31 -6.17 -12.83
CA ILE A 42 24.63 -6.00 -12.23
C ILE A 42 25.66 -6.66 -13.13
N SER A 43 26.64 -5.90 -13.62
CA SER A 43 27.88 -6.48 -14.10
C SER A 43 28.74 -6.86 -12.90
N SER A 44 29.26 -8.10 -12.86
CA SER A 44 30.14 -8.62 -11.80
C SER A 44 31.42 -7.81 -11.56
N SER A 45 31.72 -6.81 -12.40
CA SER A 45 32.87 -5.91 -12.32
C SER A 45 32.63 -4.60 -11.56
N GLN A 46 31.41 -4.29 -11.09
CA GLN A 46 31.14 -3.02 -10.41
C GLN A 46 31.40 -3.10 -8.89
N ASN A 47 32.16 -2.13 -8.37
CA ASN A 47 32.29 -1.88 -6.92
C ASN A 47 30.92 -1.69 -6.25
N GLN A 48 30.75 -2.24 -5.05
CA GLN A 48 29.48 -2.23 -4.30
C GLN A 48 28.93 -0.81 -4.07
N SER A 49 29.80 0.18 -3.82
CA SER A 49 29.40 1.60 -3.68
C SER A 49 28.73 2.14 -4.94
N ASN A 50 29.29 1.84 -6.11
CA ASN A 50 28.76 2.33 -7.39
C ASN A 50 27.36 1.73 -7.67
N GLN A 51 27.13 0.48 -7.24
CA GLN A 51 25.82 -0.17 -7.37
C GLN A 51 24.78 0.51 -6.47
N VAL A 52 25.12 0.74 -5.19
CA VAL A 52 24.25 1.46 -4.24
C VAL A 52 23.90 2.85 -4.77
N GLU A 53 24.89 3.59 -5.27
CA GLU A 53 24.69 4.93 -5.81
C GLU A 53 23.79 4.93 -7.06
N SER A 54 24.01 3.98 -7.97
CA SER A 54 23.19 3.79 -9.17
C SER A 54 21.73 3.46 -8.81
N PHE A 55 21.52 2.56 -7.83
CA PHE A 55 20.19 2.17 -7.38
C PHE A 55 19.47 3.32 -6.70
N ALA A 56 20.13 4.01 -5.77
CA ALA A 56 19.56 5.17 -5.09
C ALA A 56 19.20 6.28 -6.09
N ARG A 57 20.05 6.53 -7.09
CA ARG A 57 19.77 7.50 -8.17
C ARG A 57 18.53 7.10 -8.97
N ALA A 58 18.44 5.86 -9.43
CA ALA A 58 17.30 5.39 -10.21
C ALA A 58 15.97 5.49 -9.43
N ILE A 59 15.99 5.17 -8.13
CA ILE A 59 14.80 5.28 -7.26
C ILE A 59 14.42 6.76 -7.07
N ALA A 60 15.39 7.63 -6.83
CA ALA A 60 15.12 9.06 -6.66
C ALA A 60 14.65 9.73 -7.97
N GLU A 61 15.16 9.29 -9.13
CA GLU A 61 14.69 9.71 -10.46
C GLU A 61 13.26 9.24 -10.72
N HIS A 62 12.93 8.01 -10.31
CA HIS A 62 11.56 7.51 -10.34
C HIS A 62 10.60 8.42 -9.56
N TYR A 63 11.03 8.95 -8.40
CA TYR A 63 10.29 9.96 -7.64
C TYR A 63 10.35 11.39 -8.21
N ARG A 64 11.17 11.62 -9.24
CA ARG A 64 11.46 12.94 -9.82
C ARG A 64 11.99 13.92 -8.78
N MET A 65 12.81 13.42 -7.87
CA MET A 65 13.51 14.25 -6.90
C MET A 65 14.70 14.93 -7.58
N SER A 66 15.00 16.17 -7.19
CA SER A 66 16.27 16.80 -7.57
C SER A 66 17.40 16.12 -6.79
N ILE A 67 18.34 15.52 -7.54
CA ILE A 67 19.48 14.77 -7.00
C ILE A 67 20.75 15.48 -7.46
N GLY A 68 21.61 15.82 -6.51
CA GLY A 68 22.98 16.29 -6.72
C GLY A 68 23.91 15.08 -6.76
N ARG A 69 24.86 15.03 -5.82
CA ARG A 69 25.78 13.89 -5.69
C ARG A 69 25.16 12.80 -4.81
N VAL A 70 25.23 11.55 -5.25
CA VAL A 70 24.95 10.38 -4.40
C VAL A 70 26.28 9.84 -3.91
N VAL A 71 26.42 9.61 -2.61
CA VAL A 71 27.62 9.03 -2.00
C VAL A 71 27.21 7.85 -1.14
N ALA A 72 27.70 6.66 -1.48
CA ALA A 72 27.48 5.45 -0.68
C ALA A 72 28.64 5.21 0.30
N SER A 73 28.31 5.06 1.58
CA SER A 73 29.25 4.60 2.61
C SER A 73 28.74 3.33 3.28
N PHE A 74 29.69 2.44 3.60
CA PHE A 74 29.41 1.17 4.24
C PHE A 74 29.91 1.24 5.68
N LYS A 75 29.00 1.14 6.65
CA LYS A 75 29.30 1.22 8.08
C LYS A 75 28.52 0.15 8.82
N ASP A 76 29.08 -0.34 9.94
CA ASP A 76 28.30 -1.15 10.88
C ASP A 76 27.36 -0.20 11.65
N ILE A 77 26.07 -0.25 11.32
CA ILE A 77 25.04 0.58 11.94
C ILE A 77 24.20 -0.30 12.86
N PRO A 78 24.25 -0.10 14.20
CA PRO A 78 23.44 -0.88 15.11
C PRO A 78 21.94 -0.69 14.81
N ASN A 79 21.21 -1.79 14.68
CA ASN A 79 19.75 -1.82 14.55
C ASN A 79 19.14 -1.12 13.31
N LYS A 80 19.92 -0.85 12.25
CA LYS A 80 19.39 -0.35 10.97
C LYS A 80 20.04 -1.04 9.77
N ALA A 81 19.25 -1.29 8.72
CA ALA A 81 19.72 -1.93 7.49
C ALA A 81 20.40 -0.95 6.53
N ALA A 82 19.88 0.27 6.44
CA ALA A 82 20.54 1.42 5.84
C ALA A 82 19.95 2.70 6.43
N HIS A 83 20.55 3.83 6.07
CA HIS A 83 20.02 5.15 6.32
C HIS A 83 20.33 6.02 5.11
N VAL A 84 19.34 6.76 4.62
CA VAL A 84 19.56 7.79 3.61
C VAL A 84 19.37 9.15 4.27
N ASP A 85 20.44 9.93 4.38
CA ASP A 85 20.36 11.32 4.82
C ASP A 85 20.26 12.23 3.60
N LEU A 86 19.17 12.99 3.60
CA LEU A 86 18.85 14.02 2.64
C LEU A 86 18.64 15.32 3.37
N SER A 87 19.75 15.86 3.87
CA SER A 87 19.85 17.25 4.30
C SER A 87 19.30 18.19 3.21
N ALA A 88 19.01 19.45 3.56
CA ALA A 88 18.40 20.41 2.63
C ALA A 88 19.21 20.66 1.34
N SER A 89 20.43 20.13 1.22
CA SER A 89 21.18 20.10 -0.03
C SER A 89 20.59 19.08 -1.01
N SER A 90 20.91 19.25 -2.29
CA SER A 90 20.56 18.26 -3.32
C SER A 90 21.30 16.92 -3.16
N ASP A 91 22.28 16.85 -2.26
CA ASP A 91 23.16 15.70 -2.12
C ASP A 91 22.51 14.57 -1.30
N PHE A 92 22.85 13.35 -1.68
CA PHE A 92 22.24 12.09 -1.27
C PHE A 92 23.33 11.27 -0.58
N VAL A 93 23.30 11.17 0.75
CA VAL A 93 24.23 10.32 1.47
C VAL A 93 23.52 9.02 1.82
N VAL A 94 24.05 7.91 1.32
CA VAL A 94 23.49 6.58 1.54
C VAL A 94 24.45 5.82 2.44
N GLU A 95 24.05 5.54 3.67
CA GLU A 95 24.81 4.70 4.60
C GLU A 95 24.17 3.31 4.63
N VAL A 96 24.88 2.28 4.14
CA VAL A 96 24.37 0.91 4.09
C VAL A 96 25.08 0.05 5.13
N ASN A 97 24.31 -0.73 5.89
CA ASN A 97 24.88 -1.75 6.77
C ASN A 97 25.28 -2.98 5.93
N THR A 98 26.57 -3.30 5.92
CA THR A 98 27.15 -4.42 5.16
C THR A 98 26.69 -5.79 5.65
N GLN A 99 26.27 -5.92 6.92
CA GLN A 99 25.82 -7.19 7.48
C GLN A 99 24.33 -7.46 7.24
N ALA A 100 23.53 -6.40 7.01
CA ALA A 100 22.09 -6.53 6.78
C ALA A 100 21.73 -6.90 5.33
N VAL A 101 22.63 -6.60 4.39
CA VAL A 101 22.40 -6.74 2.95
C VAL A 101 23.25 -7.88 2.40
N GLN A 102 22.63 -9.03 2.16
CA GLN A 102 23.31 -10.23 1.61
C GLN A 102 23.04 -10.43 0.12
N HIS A 103 21.91 -9.93 -0.36
CA HIS A 103 21.49 -10.03 -1.76
C HIS A 103 21.11 -8.66 -2.33
N SER A 104 21.18 -8.52 -3.66
CA SER A 104 20.80 -7.27 -4.35
C SER A 104 19.34 -6.88 -4.10
N ASP A 105 18.45 -7.86 -3.92
CA ASP A 105 17.04 -7.60 -3.62
C ASP A 105 16.85 -6.98 -2.23
N ASP A 106 17.61 -7.45 -1.23
CA ASP A 106 17.61 -6.85 0.11
C ASP A 106 18.02 -5.37 0.04
N LEU A 107 19.08 -5.08 -0.74
CA LEU A 107 19.56 -3.73 -0.96
C LEU A 107 18.49 -2.86 -1.62
N LEU A 108 17.86 -3.35 -2.69
CA LEU A 108 16.83 -2.63 -3.43
C LEU A 108 15.60 -2.34 -2.56
N ALA A 109 15.17 -3.30 -1.74
CA ALA A 109 14.06 -3.10 -0.82
C ALA A 109 14.37 -2.06 0.25
N VAL A 110 15.56 -2.13 0.85
CA VAL A 110 16.01 -1.16 1.85
C VAL A 110 16.15 0.24 1.25
N LEU A 111 16.79 0.38 0.09
CA LEU A 111 16.91 1.67 -0.60
C LEU A 111 15.53 2.22 -1.02
N ALA A 112 14.62 1.36 -1.49
CA ALA A 112 13.26 1.77 -1.80
C ALA A 112 12.55 2.36 -0.59
N HIS A 113 12.70 1.75 0.59
CA HIS A 113 12.15 2.26 1.85
C HIS A 113 12.76 3.61 2.24
N GLU A 114 14.10 3.69 2.35
CA GLU A 114 14.79 4.90 2.82
C GLU A 114 14.64 6.10 1.87
N VAL A 115 14.71 5.88 0.56
CA VAL A 115 14.48 6.95 -0.43
C VAL A 115 13.03 7.46 -0.33
N THR A 116 12.08 6.56 -0.09
CA THR A 116 10.67 6.95 0.08
C THR A 116 10.47 7.81 1.32
N HIS A 117 11.13 7.49 2.44
CA HIS A 117 11.12 8.35 3.64
C HIS A 117 11.48 9.79 3.29
N THR A 118 12.55 9.98 2.52
CA THR A 118 12.93 11.33 2.11
C THR A 118 11.93 11.96 1.16
N TYR A 119 11.44 11.21 0.17
CA TYR A 119 10.43 11.72 -0.74
C TYR A 119 9.20 12.25 0.03
N LEU A 120 8.75 11.50 1.04
CA LEU A 120 7.64 11.89 1.91
C LEU A 120 7.99 13.13 2.75
N HIS A 121 9.18 13.19 3.33
CA HIS A 121 9.65 14.36 4.06
C HIS A 121 9.67 15.62 3.18
N ARG A 122 10.25 15.57 1.97
CA ARG A 122 10.30 16.70 1.03
C ARG A 122 8.93 17.16 0.54
N THR A 123 7.95 16.27 0.52
CA THR A 123 6.55 16.59 0.14
C THR A 123 5.68 16.98 1.34
N GLY A 124 6.25 17.01 2.55
CA GLY A 124 5.52 17.33 3.78
C GLY A 124 4.46 16.28 4.15
N LEU A 125 4.63 15.04 3.67
CA LEU A 125 3.77 13.90 3.95
C LEU A 125 4.32 13.15 5.16
N HIS A 126 3.64 13.25 6.31
CA HIS A 126 4.00 12.47 7.49
C HIS A 126 2.77 12.26 8.39
N PHE A 127 2.84 11.24 9.24
CA PHE A 127 2.00 11.11 10.42
C PHE A 127 2.79 11.51 11.68
N SER A 128 2.08 11.86 12.75
CA SER A 128 2.70 12.22 14.04
C SER A 128 3.25 11.00 14.78
N GLU A 129 2.61 9.84 14.62
CA GLU A 129 3.05 8.60 15.24
C GLU A 129 4.10 7.90 14.38
N THR A 130 5.19 7.47 15.02
CA THR A 130 6.32 6.84 14.33
C THR A 130 5.88 5.60 13.55
N MET A 131 5.13 4.69 14.17
CA MET A 131 4.68 3.44 13.51
C MET A 131 3.78 3.73 12.29
N GLU A 132 2.83 4.65 12.42
CA GLU A 132 1.97 5.05 11.30
C GLU A 132 2.79 5.69 10.17
N ASN A 133 3.84 6.44 10.51
CA ASN A 133 4.72 7.05 9.52
C ASN A 133 5.57 6.01 8.78
N GLU A 134 6.00 4.94 9.45
CA GLU A 134 6.67 3.81 8.80
C GLU A 134 5.73 3.03 7.87
N ILE A 135 4.50 2.77 8.31
CA ILE A 135 3.45 2.17 7.48
C ILE A 135 3.14 3.05 6.25
N LEU A 136 3.13 4.38 6.43
CA LEU A 136 3.01 5.33 5.33
C LEU A 136 4.15 5.17 4.34
N THR A 137 5.40 5.10 4.81
CA THR A 137 6.58 4.91 3.96
C THR A 137 6.46 3.63 3.13
N ASP A 138 6.19 2.49 3.76
CA ASP A 138 6.03 1.21 3.06
C ASP A 138 4.87 1.22 2.06
N THR A 139 3.75 1.83 2.47
CA THR A 139 2.57 1.99 1.61
C THR A 139 2.89 2.87 0.41
N ALA A 140 3.56 4.01 0.62
CA ALA A 140 3.93 4.93 -0.44
C ALA A 140 4.95 4.32 -1.40
N ALA A 141 5.97 3.64 -0.89
CA ALA A 141 6.98 2.98 -1.69
C ALA A 141 6.33 1.99 -2.67
N THR A 142 5.46 1.14 -2.11
CA THR A 142 4.75 0.11 -2.86
C THR A 142 3.75 0.69 -3.85
N TYR A 143 2.90 1.59 -3.39
CA TYR A 143 1.81 2.16 -4.21
C TYR A 143 2.32 3.08 -5.32
N LEU A 144 3.47 3.72 -5.14
CA LEU A 144 4.07 4.63 -6.11
C LEU A 144 5.07 3.95 -7.06
N GLY A 145 5.19 2.61 -7.04
CA GLY A 145 5.86 1.86 -8.11
C GLY A 145 7.16 1.16 -7.74
N LEU A 146 7.52 1.10 -6.45
CA LEU A 146 8.66 0.32 -5.97
C LEU A 146 8.26 -1.04 -5.36
N GLY A 147 6.96 -1.38 -5.41
CA GLY A 147 6.42 -2.57 -4.76
C GLY A 147 7.07 -3.88 -5.21
N ASN A 148 7.44 -3.99 -6.49
CA ASN A 148 8.10 -5.18 -7.02
C ASN A 148 9.50 -5.37 -6.42
N LEU A 149 10.23 -4.27 -6.14
CA LEU A 149 11.55 -4.33 -5.50
C LEU A 149 11.44 -4.82 -4.05
N ILE A 150 10.51 -4.25 -3.29
CA ILE A 150 10.30 -4.58 -1.88
C ILE A 150 9.83 -6.02 -1.72
N LEU A 151 8.80 -6.42 -2.46
CA LEU A 151 8.25 -7.78 -2.38
C LEU A 151 9.26 -8.85 -2.84
N ASN A 152 10.19 -8.54 -3.75
CA ASN A 152 11.19 -9.52 -4.19
C ASN A 152 12.31 -9.78 -3.17
N ALA A 153 12.44 -8.95 -2.14
CA ALA A 153 13.32 -9.21 -1.00
C ALA A 153 12.69 -10.17 0.02
N TYR A 154 11.37 -10.38 -0.03
CA TYR A 154 10.72 -11.40 0.78
C TYR A 154 11.16 -12.80 0.35
N CYS A 155 11.61 -13.59 1.33
CA CYS A 155 11.88 -15.01 1.13
C CYS A 155 11.49 -15.83 2.36
N GLU A 156 10.89 -17.00 2.09
CA GLU A 156 10.77 -18.05 3.09
C GLU A 156 12.07 -18.86 3.16
N GLN A 157 12.76 -18.78 4.29
CA GLN A 157 13.97 -19.56 4.52
C GLN A 157 13.62 -20.91 5.14
N LYS A 158 14.00 -21.99 4.47
CA LYS A 158 13.93 -23.35 5.04
C LYS A 158 15.31 -23.74 5.52
N LYS A 159 15.53 -23.70 6.82
CA LYS A 159 16.78 -24.14 7.43
C LYS A 159 16.62 -25.57 7.89
N ARG A 160 17.30 -26.50 7.22
CA ARG A 160 17.36 -27.89 7.68
C ARG A 160 18.32 -27.95 8.87
N ILE A 161 17.80 -28.21 10.08
CA ILE A 161 18.62 -28.31 11.30
C ILE A 161 19.24 -29.70 11.39
N ASP A 162 18.48 -30.75 11.08
CA ASP A 162 18.95 -32.13 11.10
C ASP A 162 18.23 -32.99 10.02
N ARG A 163 18.42 -34.32 10.04
CA ARG A 163 17.81 -35.22 9.04
C ARG A 163 16.28 -35.20 9.06
N ASN A 164 15.66 -34.95 10.20
CA ASN A 164 14.21 -35.01 10.44
C ASN A 164 13.56 -33.64 10.75
N THR A 165 14.34 -32.61 11.06
CA THR A 165 13.86 -31.31 11.51
C THR A 165 14.22 -30.22 10.51
N THR A 166 13.18 -29.57 9.98
CA THR A 166 13.31 -28.36 9.15
C THR A 166 12.66 -27.21 9.90
N GLU A 167 13.44 -26.17 10.15
CA GLU A 167 12.97 -24.90 10.68
C GLU A 167 12.58 -23.98 9.53
N PHE A 168 11.45 -23.31 9.69
CA PHE A 168 10.95 -22.33 8.73
C PHE A 168 11.17 -20.95 9.33
N GLY A 169 12.02 -20.16 8.68
CA GLY A 169 12.22 -18.75 8.97
C GLY A 169 11.61 -17.90 7.85
N THR A 170 11.29 -16.66 8.16
CA THR A 170 10.77 -15.71 7.19
C THR A 170 11.59 -14.44 7.26
N LYS A 171 12.11 -13.98 6.13
CA LYS A 171 12.87 -12.73 6.02
C LYS A 171 12.10 -11.75 5.15
N TRP A 172 11.89 -10.53 5.63
CA TRP A 172 11.36 -9.41 4.87
C TRP A 172 11.86 -8.08 5.43
N PHE A 173 11.68 -7.01 4.67
CA PHE A 173 12.02 -5.64 5.05
C PHE A 173 10.75 -4.78 5.07
N GLY A 174 10.70 -3.84 6.01
CA GLY A 174 9.53 -3.01 6.27
C GLY A 174 8.71 -3.47 7.49
N TYR A 175 7.70 -2.67 7.80
CA TYR A 175 6.80 -2.81 8.95
C TYR A 175 5.48 -3.50 8.56
N LEU A 176 5.24 -3.67 7.26
CA LEU A 176 4.12 -4.43 6.73
C LEU A 176 4.48 -5.89 6.51
N THR A 177 3.49 -6.77 6.65
CA THR A 177 3.65 -8.17 6.28
C THR A 177 3.72 -8.32 4.75
N PRO A 178 4.28 -9.42 4.22
CA PRO A 178 4.28 -9.68 2.78
C PRO A 178 2.89 -9.59 2.14
N VAL A 179 1.86 -10.15 2.80
CA VAL A 179 0.48 -10.13 2.27
C VAL A 179 -0.13 -8.72 2.27
N GLU A 180 0.28 -7.85 3.19
CA GLU A 180 -0.11 -6.43 3.22
C GLU A 180 0.53 -5.65 2.07
N PHE A 181 1.84 -5.86 1.82
CA PHE A 181 2.50 -5.35 0.62
C PHE A 181 1.79 -5.83 -0.66
N GLY A 182 1.45 -7.12 -0.70
CA GLY A 182 0.69 -7.72 -1.80
C GLY A 182 -0.67 -7.05 -2.02
N TYR A 183 -1.36 -6.65 -0.95
CA TYR A 183 -2.63 -5.92 -1.03
C TYR A 183 -2.47 -4.51 -1.60
N ILE A 184 -1.44 -3.78 -1.18
CA ILE A 184 -1.13 -2.45 -1.72
C ILE A 184 -0.79 -2.55 -3.20
N LEU A 185 0.04 -3.53 -3.58
CA LEU A 185 0.40 -3.79 -4.97
C LEU A 185 -0.83 -4.21 -5.80
N ALA A 186 -1.74 -5.00 -5.25
CA ALA A 186 -3.01 -5.32 -5.90
C ALA A 186 -3.89 -4.07 -6.13
N LYS A 187 -3.96 -3.15 -5.16
CA LYS A 187 -4.67 -1.88 -5.31
C LYS A 187 -4.06 -1.03 -6.43
N ARG A 188 -2.74 -0.97 -6.50
CA ARG A 188 -1.99 -0.31 -7.57
C ARG A 188 -2.27 -0.97 -8.92
N ALA A 189 -2.09 -2.28 -9.03
CA ALA A 189 -2.32 -3.06 -10.24
C ALA A 189 -3.72 -2.80 -10.82
N LYS A 190 -4.75 -2.76 -9.96
CA LYS A 190 -6.12 -2.44 -10.35
C LYS A 190 -6.30 -0.99 -10.80
N LYS A 191 -5.63 -0.02 -10.15
CA LYS A 191 -5.70 1.41 -10.51
C LYS A 191 -5.04 1.69 -11.87
N PHE A 192 -3.91 1.04 -12.16
CA PHE A 192 -3.13 1.26 -13.37
C PHE A 192 -3.37 0.24 -14.48
N ASN A 193 -4.23 -0.76 -14.23
CA ASN A 193 -4.49 -1.87 -15.14
C ASN A 193 -3.20 -2.57 -15.60
N CYS A 194 -2.31 -2.88 -14.65
CA CYS A 194 -1.05 -3.58 -14.91
C CYS A 194 -0.99 -4.94 -14.20
N ASN A 195 -0.12 -5.83 -14.70
CA ASN A 195 0.13 -7.14 -14.09
C ASN A 195 1.57 -7.16 -13.53
N PRO A 196 1.76 -7.15 -12.20
CA PRO A 196 3.10 -7.17 -11.61
C PRO A 196 3.73 -8.56 -11.59
N VAL A 197 2.95 -9.64 -11.72
CA VAL A 197 3.38 -11.03 -11.54
C VAL A 197 4.63 -11.41 -12.36
N PRO A 198 4.81 -10.99 -13.63
CA PRO A 198 6.02 -11.31 -14.40
C PRO A 198 7.32 -10.77 -13.80
N HIS A 199 7.24 -9.79 -12.89
CA HIS A 199 8.39 -9.18 -12.22
C HIS A 199 8.55 -9.65 -10.78
N LEU A 200 7.67 -10.53 -10.30
CA LEU A 200 7.69 -11.03 -8.93
C LEU A 200 8.33 -12.43 -8.87
N LYS A 201 9.10 -12.67 -7.82
CA LYS A 201 9.52 -14.02 -7.42
C LYS A 201 8.31 -14.84 -6.96
N ARG A 202 8.52 -16.15 -6.79
CA ARG A 202 7.47 -17.09 -6.39
C ARG A 202 6.76 -16.67 -5.08
N ASP A 203 7.52 -16.43 -4.02
CA ASP A 203 6.99 -16.11 -2.70
C ASP A 203 6.26 -14.75 -2.71
N ALA A 204 6.86 -13.76 -3.38
CA ALA A 204 6.26 -12.45 -3.65
C ALA A 204 4.93 -12.55 -4.41
N SER A 205 4.83 -13.47 -5.38
CA SER A 205 3.61 -13.69 -6.15
C SER A 205 2.49 -14.27 -5.28
N TYR A 206 2.79 -15.19 -4.36
CA TYR A 206 1.80 -15.69 -3.40
C TYR A 206 1.24 -14.58 -2.51
N ALA A 207 2.12 -13.72 -2.00
CA ALA A 207 1.73 -12.56 -1.21
C ALA A 207 0.83 -11.59 -1.99
N PHE A 208 1.17 -11.31 -3.26
CA PHE A 208 0.32 -10.53 -4.17
C PHE A 208 -1.08 -11.15 -4.35
N TYR A 209 -1.17 -12.46 -4.60
CA TYR A 209 -2.47 -13.12 -4.79
C TYR A 209 -3.31 -13.13 -3.51
N ALA A 210 -2.69 -13.29 -2.33
CA ALA A 210 -3.39 -13.16 -1.05
C ALA A 210 -3.98 -11.75 -0.88
N GLY A 211 -3.19 -10.71 -1.16
CA GLY A 211 -3.66 -9.32 -1.14
C GLY A 211 -4.74 -9.03 -2.18
N LEU A 212 -4.62 -9.59 -3.39
CA LEU A 212 -5.63 -9.48 -4.44
C LEU A 212 -6.96 -10.10 -4.02
N ALA A 213 -6.94 -11.24 -3.33
CA ALA A 213 -8.14 -11.87 -2.80
C ALA A 213 -8.86 -10.94 -1.81
N VAL A 214 -8.12 -10.29 -0.90
CA VAL A 214 -8.69 -9.28 0.02
C VAL A 214 -9.29 -8.12 -0.76
N LEU A 215 -8.56 -7.55 -1.74
CA LEU A 215 -9.08 -6.48 -2.58
C LEU A 215 -10.37 -6.87 -3.31
N GLN A 216 -10.46 -8.10 -3.84
CA GLN A 216 -11.67 -8.58 -4.52
C GLN A 216 -12.88 -8.62 -3.60
N THR A 217 -12.70 -8.90 -2.30
CA THR A 217 -13.80 -8.84 -1.33
C THR A 217 -14.31 -7.42 -1.14
N GLU A 218 -13.44 -6.39 -1.14
CA GLU A 218 -13.84 -4.97 -1.03
C GLU A 218 -14.85 -4.56 -2.12
N TYR A 219 -14.65 -5.02 -3.36
CA TYR A 219 -15.55 -4.74 -4.48
C TYR A 219 -16.85 -5.54 -4.45
N ARG A 220 -16.95 -6.53 -3.54
CA ARG A 220 -18.13 -7.38 -3.32
C ARG A 220 -18.92 -6.96 -2.08
N PHE A 221 -18.56 -5.87 -1.41
CA PHE A 221 -19.40 -5.30 -0.36
C PHE A 221 -20.47 -4.37 -0.93
N PRO A 222 -21.67 -4.31 -0.33
CA PRO A 222 -22.62 -3.25 -0.63
C PRO A 222 -21.99 -1.86 -0.37
N PRO A 223 -22.32 -0.83 -1.16
CA PRO A 223 -23.40 -0.79 -2.15
C PRO A 223 -23.00 -1.25 -3.56
N PHE A 224 -21.79 -1.77 -3.79
CA PHE A 224 -21.34 -2.15 -5.14
C PHE A 224 -22.26 -3.17 -5.80
N ASN A 225 -22.45 -3.05 -7.12
CA ASN A 225 -23.35 -3.92 -7.89
C ASN A 225 -22.97 -5.42 -7.74
N GLY A 226 -21.67 -5.71 -7.69
CA GLY A 226 -21.12 -7.06 -7.51
C GLY A 226 -21.29 -7.70 -6.12
N ALA A 227 -22.07 -7.09 -5.21
CA ALA A 227 -22.25 -7.63 -3.87
C ALA A 227 -22.99 -8.98 -3.86
N THR A 228 -22.57 -9.88 -2.98
CA THR A 228 -23.18 -11.21 -2.84
C THR A 228 -24.64 -11.11 -2.40
N ARG A 229 -25.48 -12.10 -2.76
CA ARG A 229 -26.90 -12.12 -2.37
C ARG A 229 -27.11 -11.97 -0.85
N PRO A 230 -26.39 -12.70 0.04
CA PRO A 230 -26.54 -12.52 1.48
C PRO A 230 -26.17 -11.11 1.96
N ALA A 231 -25.08 -10.54 1.43
CA ALA A 231 -24.66 -9.19 1.77
C ALA A 231 -25.68 -8.14 1.31
N ARG A 232 -26.29 -8.34 0.13
CA ARG A 232 -27.37 -7.49 -0.39
C ARG A 232 -28.62 -7.54 0.49
N LEU A 233 -29.03 -8.72 0.95
CA LEU A 233 -30.18 -8.85 1.85
C LEU A 233 -29.94 -8.13 3.17
N ARG A 234 -28.73 -8.29 3.76
CA ARG A 234 -28.32 -7.56 4.96
C ARG A 234 -28.35 -6.05 4.74
N TYR A 235 -27.82 -5.59 3.60
CA TYR A 235 -27.86 -4.17 3.21
C TYR A 235 -29.29 -3.62 3.11
N LEU A 236 -30.19 -4.34 2.45
CA LEU A 236 -31.59 -3.92 2.32
C LEU A 236 -32.31 -3.88 3.68
N TRP A 237 -32.00 -4.82 4.58
CA TRP A 237 -32.52 -4.83 5.94
C TRP A 237 -31.99 -3.63 6.76
N ASN A 238 -30.69 -3.38 6.74
CA ASN A 238 -30.06 -2.23 7.38
C ASN A 238 -30.62 -0.90 6.86
N ARG A 239 -30.84 -0.80 5.54
CA ARG A 239 -31.45 0.37 4.89
C ARG A 239 -32.86 0.65 5.43
N ARG A 240 -33.71 -0.37 5.50
CA ARG A 240 -35.08 -0.26 6.04
C ARG A 240 -35.05 0.17 7.51
N ARG A 241 -34.18 -0.42 8.32
CA ARG A 241 -34.02 -0.06 9.73
C ARG A 241 -33.53 1.38 9.91
N ALA A 242 -32.59 1.83 9.08
CA ALA A 242 -32.09 3.21 9.11
C ALA A 242 -33.15 4.24 8.70
N GLY A 243 -34.02 3.89 7.73
CA GLY A 243 -35.14 4.75 7.32
C GLY A 243 -36.24 4.90 8.38
N ASN A 244 -36.41 3.91 9.26
CA ASN A 244 -37.47 3.89 10.28
C ASN A 244 -37.05 4.45 11.66
N LYS A 245 -35.77 4.80 11.86
CA LYS A 245 -35.29 5.33 13.15
C LYS A 245 -35.63 6.82 13.32
N SER A 246 -36.24 7.16 14.47
CA SER A 246 -36.38 8.55 14.92
C SER A 246 -35.00 9.20 15.07
N ILE A 247 -34.93 10.55 15.03
CA ILE A 247 -33.65 11.28 15.21
C ILE A 247 -33.01 10.97 16.57
N ALA A 248 -33.81 10.67 17.61
CA ALA A 248 -33.36 10.41 18.97
C ALA A 248 -32.78 8.99 19.20
N ASP A 249 -33.14 8.00 18.35
CA ASP A 249 -32.70 6.59 18.48
C ASP A 249 -31.46 6.25 17.62
N ARG A 250 -30.77 7.28 17.13
CA ARG A 250 -29.60 7.13 16.26
C ARG A 250 -28.35 6.96 17.13
N PRO A 251 -27.50 5.97 16.83
CA PRO A 251 -26.21 5.85 17.52
C PRO A 251 -25.43 7.15 17.33
N SER A 252 -24.83 7.65 18.41
CA SER A 252 -24.05 8.89 18.46
C SER A 252 -22.83 8.85 17.53
N ASP A 253 -22.35 7.65 17.16
CA ASP A 253 -21.24 7.46 16.24
C ASP A 253 -21.59 6.50 15.08
N PRO A 254 -21.85 7.01 13.86
CA PRO A 254 -22.00 6.21 12.64
C PRO A 254 -20.77 5.36 12.29
N LEU A 255 -19.61 5.61 12.90
CA LEU A 255 -18.36 4.94 12.58
C LEU A 255 -18.31 3.49 13.11
N LEU A 256 -19.02 3.13 14.18
CA LEU A 256 -19.00 1.75 14.69
C LEU A 256 -19.61 0.74 13.70
N SER A 257 -20.66 1.14 12.96
CA SER A 257 -21.29 0.33 11.90
C SER A 257 -20.39 0.15 10.68
N TYR A 258 -19.47 1.08 10.46
CA TYR A 258 -18.67 1.17 9.25
C TYR A 258 -17.50 0.18 9.24
N TYR A 259 -16.92 -0.11 10.41
CA TYR A 259 -15.80 -1.06 10.54
C TYR A 259 -16.24 -2.52 10.37
N ASP A 260 -17.47 -2.87 10.72
CA ASP A 260 -17.97 -4.25 10.66
C ASP A 260 -18.62 -4.61 9.30
N GLN A 261 -19.15 -3.61 8.57
CA GLN A 261 -20.01 -3.86 7.41
C GLN A 261 -19.56 -3.16 6.11
N GLY A 262 -18.56 -2.27 6.17
CA GLY A 262 -18.01 -1.56 5.01
C GLY A 262 -18.87 -0.41 4.49
N TYR A 263 -20.04 -0.17 5.08
CA TYR A 263 -20.93 0.95 4.80
C TYR A 263 -21.68 1.40 6.06
N ALA A 264 -22.22 2.62 6.01
CA ALA A 264 -23.12 3.17 7.01
C ALA A 264 -24.27 3.92 6.32
N PHE A 265 -25.42 4.00 6.96
CA PHE A 265 -26.53 4.84 6.50
C PHE A 265 -26.59 6.11 7.34
N GLU A 266 -26.84 7.23 6.66
CA GLU A 266 -26.97 8.54 7.26
C GLU A 266 -28.23 9.21 6.73
N MET A 267 -29.02 9.80 7.63
CA MET A 267 -30.25 10.50 7.29
C MET A 267 -30.09 11.97 7.61
N HIS A 268 -30.05 12.80 6.58
CA HIS A 268 -30.19 14.26 6.67
C HIS A 268 -31.54 14.60 6.02
N ASP A 269 -31.54 15.29 4.88
CA ASP A 269 -32.76 15.56 4.09
C ASP A 269 -33.31 14.30 3.39
N GLN A 270 -32.41 13.39 3.02
CA GLN A 270 -32.72 12.09 2.41
C GLN A 270 -31.74 11.02 2.90
N LEU A 271 -32.19 9.75 2.92
CA LEU A 271 -31.35 8.63 3.31
C LEU A 271 -30.20 8.45 2.31
N SER A 272 -28.98 8.48 2.84
CA SER A 272 -27.75 8.30 2.09
C SER A 272 -26.98 7.09 2.62
N VAL A 273 -26.22 6.43 1.75
CA VAL A 273 -25.23 5.42 2.14
C VAL A 273 -23.83 6.01 2.01
N ILE A 274 -23.01 5.78 3.03
CA ILE A 274 -21.60 6.15 3.11
C ILE A 274 -20.76 4.88 3.02
N PHE A 275 -19.73 4.88 2.19
CA PHE A 275 -18.80 3.74 2.02
C PHE A 275 -17.39 4.21 1.60
N LYS A 276 -16.38 3.34 1.71
CA LYS A 276 -15.01 3.62 1.23
C LYS A 276 -14.92 3.39 -0.28
N CYS A 277 -14.30 4.31 -1.00
CA CYS A 277 -13.77 4.06 -2.33
C CYS A 277 -12.70 2.95 -2.25
N PRO A 278 -12.85 1.81 -2.95
CA PRO A 278 -11.88 0.71 -2.84
C PRO A 278 -10.49 1.06 -3.38
N SER A 279 -10.39 2.06 -4.27
CA SER A 279 -9.11 2.46 -4.88
C SER A 279 -8.31 3.43 -4.01
N CYS A 280 -8.95 4.38 -3.32
CA CYS A 280 -8.24 5.42 -2.55
C CYS A 280 -8.73 5.64 -1.11
N SER A 281 -9.69 4.83 -0.66
CA SER A 281 -10.26 4.88 0.70
C SER A 281 -10.93 6.21 1.07
N GLN A 282 -11.16 7.09 0.09
CA GLN A 282 -12.01 8.27 0.23
C GLN A 282 -13.43 7.84 0.59
N ARG A 283 -14.02 8.50 1.59
CA ARG A 283 -15.43 8.32 1.93
C ARG A 283 -16.29 8.90 0.81
N LEU A 284 -17.21 8.09 0.30
CA LEU A 284 -18.21 8.46 -0.70
C LEU A 284 -19.58 8.40 -0.06
N ARG A 285 -20.42 9.40 -0.35
CA ARG A 285 -21.81 9.47 0.09
C ARG A 285 -22.69 9.55 -1.13
N ILE A 286 -23.67 8.64 -1.24
CA ILE A 286 -24.61 8.57 -2.35
C ILE A 286 -26.04 8.33 -1.82
N PRO A 287 -27.09 8.71 -2.57
CA PRO A 287 -28.47 8.43 -2.18
C PRO A 287 -28.73 6.92 -2.05
N ALA A 288 -29.50 6.51 -1.04
CA ALA A 288 -29.74 5.10 -0.72
C ALA A 288 -30.99 4.49 -1.41
N PHE A 289 -31.68 5.21 -2.28
CA PHE A 289 -32.96 4.76 -2.88
C PHE A 289 -32.88 4.51 -4.39
N ARG A 290 -31.68 4.52 -4.98
CA ARG A 290 -31.49 4.41 -6.43
C ARG A 290 -31.09 2.97 -6.81
N ARG A 291 -31.87 2.31 -7.67
CA ARG A 291 -31.65 0.88 -8.02
C ARG A 291 -30.26 0.59 -8.60
N LEU A 292 -29.78 1.40 -9.56
CA LEU A 292 -28.45 1.27 -10.14
C LEU A 292 -27.95 2.67 -10.50
N ILE A 293 -26.77 3.05 -10.01
CA ILE A 293 -26.13 4.32 -10.30
C ILE A 293 -24.63 4.13 -10.54
N SER A 294 -24.09 4.97 -11.42
CA SER A 294 -22.65 5.09 -11.64
C SER A 294 -22.09 6.20 -10.76
N VAL A 295 -21.07 5.89 -9.97
CA VAL A 295 -20.48 6.80 -8.98
C VAL A 295 -19.00 7.00 -9.31
N ARG A 296 -18.62 8.23 -9.62
CA ARG A 296 -17.21 8.61 -9.82
C ARG A 296 -16.63 9.16 -8.51
N CYS A 297 -15.51 8.60 -8.06
CA CYS A 297 -14.79 9.12 -6.90
C CYS A 297 -14.12 10.46 -7.26
N PRO A 298 -14.34 11.56 -6.51
CA PRO A 298 -13.72 12.85 -6.84
C PRO A 298 -12.21 12.91 -6.57
N LYS A 299 -11.65 11.94 -5.81
CA LYS A 299 -10.23 11.94 -5.43
C LYS A 299 -9.35 11.11 -6.35
N CYS A 300 -9.79 9.91 -6.71
CA CYS A 300 -9.03 9.01 -7.59
C CYS A 300 -9.66 8.85 -8.97
N GLU A 301 -10.82 9.46 -9.22
CA GLU A 301 -11.56 9.45 -10.48
C GLU A 301 -12.01 8.07 -10.96
N CYS A 302 -11.82 7.01 -10.17
CA CYS A 302 -12.38 5.70 -10.46
C CYS A 302 -13.91 5.74 -10.42
N THR A 303 -14.52 5.01 -11.34
CA THR A 303 -15.97 4.88 -11.46
C THR A 303 -16.43 3.51 -10.95
N TYR A 304 -17.53 3.47 -10.22
CA TYR A 304 -18.12 2.26 -9.66
C TYR A 304 -19.60 2.18 -9.95
N GLU A 305 -20.09 0.97 -10.25
CA GLU A 305 -21.52 0.70 -10.29
C GLU A 305 -22.01 0.34 -8.89
N CYS A 306 -23.01 1.08 -8.40
CA CYS A 306 -23.64 0.88 -7.11
C CYS A 306 -25.12 0.55 -7.27
N ALA A 307 -25.59 -0.45 -6.55
CA ALA A 307 -27.00 -0.80 -6.45
C ALA A 307 -27.50 -0.49 -5.02
N THR A 308 -28.16 0.66 -4.87
CA THR A 308 -28.54 1.22 -3.57
C THR A 308 -29.99 1.00 -3.18
#